data_AF-A0A650EKG5-F1
#
_entry.id   AF-A0A650EKG5-F1
#
_cell.length_a   1.000
_cell.length_b   1.000
_cell.length_c   1.000
_cell.angle_alpha   90.00
_cell.angle_beta   90.00
_cell.angle_gamma   90.00
#
_symmetry.space_group_name_H-M   'P 1'
#
loop_
_entity.id
_entity.type
_entity.pdbx_description
1 polymer ?
#
loop_
_entity_poly.entity_id
_entity_poly.type
_entity_poly.pdbx_seq_one_letter_code
_entity_poly.pdbx_strand_id
1 'polypeptide(L)'
;MRHICKWSFILGVVCAIFLGGCGDKNTESGELEEIEAQQYVFKDEADASLQLMSNLATMKTAREALHDSYDTNSFAHKDENAFKLVSNAPLSTFSSDVDTASYAIVRKAIESGEFPQKGAVRIEELLNNFTYHYPSPKDSVPLSIDASISDALWNPHHKVLQIGIQAKEIDWTKRKPFNLIFLIDTSGSMEGADRLGLVKKSLKMLVENLNPNDSIGIVTYAGASSVSLQPTTDKLKALHAIELLVAIGSTNGGSGIKDAYALAKEHFIKGGVNRVILATDGDFNVGITSESELVELIKQQAQSGVYLSVFGYGMGNYKDSTLQKLADSGNGNYAYIDTLLEAKKHLVEQVGATLVAVAKDVKIQVEFNPAKVSSYRLIGYEKRLLNDEDFNNDDKDAGEMGAGHSVTALYELIPTESQNTDSQNPTLGKDAKGMIDPLKYSQNIANKGFESEWVSVKVRYKEPSNLANAQEKSMLLEKVVRESDVSKDGSADMRFAQCVAEFGMLLLDSEYKGNASYESILKVLEEKGVSDDVYRKEFIGLVAKASRLSPKPSH
;
A
#
# COMPACT_ATOMS: atom_id res chain seq x y z
N MET A 1 -27.81 -3.83 39.66
CA MET A 1 -28.48 -4.82 40.54
C MET A 1 -29.60 -4.27 41.45
N ARG A 2 -30.00 -2.99 41.40
CA ARG A 2 -31.17 -2.47 42.15
C ARG A 2 -32.48 -2.28 41.34
N HIS A 3 -32.48 -2.56 40.04
CA HIS A 3 -33.67 -2.44 39.18
C HIS A 3 -34.37 -3.77 38.85
N ILE A 4 -33.77 -4.91 39.20
CA ILE A 4 -34.34 -6.25 38.91
C ILE A 4 -35.31 -6.72 40.02
N CYS A 5 -35.26 -6.14 41.22
CA CYS A 5 -36.15 -6.53 42.34
C CYS A 5 -37.57 -5.95 42.29
N LYS A 6 -37.89 -4.98 41.42
CA LYS A 6 -39.25 -4.42 41.34
C LYS A 6 -40.20 -5.20 40.43
N TRP A 7 -39.68 -5.98 39.49
CA TRP A 7 -40.50 -6.73 38.52
C TRP A 7 -41.01 -8.08 39.06
N SER A 8 -40.29 -8.72 39.98
CA SER A 8 -40.77 -9.97 40.62
C SER A 8 -41.93 -9.75 41.60
N PHE A 9 -42.18 -8.53 42.07
CA PHE A 9 -43.30 -8.24 42.98
C PHE A 9 -44.63 -8.03 42.24
N ILE A 10 -44.58 -7.58 40.98
CA ILE A 10 -45.77 -7.32 40.15
C ILE A 10 -46.30 -8.62 39.52
N LEU A 11 -45.41 -9.56 39.18
CA LEU A 11 -45.82 -10.87 38.66
C LEU A 11 -46.46 -11.79 39.74
N GLY A 12 -46.20 -11.51 41.02
CA GLY A 12 -46.76 -12.27 42.15
C GLY A 12 -48.18 -11.86 42.55
N VAL A 13 -48.60 -10.62 42.27
CA VAL A 13 -49.93 -10.10 42.66
C VAL A 13 -51.00 -10.47 41.64
N VAL A 14 -50.64 -10.65 40.36
CA VAL A 14 -51.59 -11.05 39.30
C VAL A 14 -52.01 -12.53 39.39
N CYS A 15 -51.20 -13.39 40.02
CA CYS A 15 -51.57 -14.80 40.25
C CYS A 15 -52.52 -15.03 41.45
N ALA A 16 -52.82 -14.02 42.27
CA ALA A 16 -53.68 -14.18 43.45
C ALA A 16 -55.16 -13.80 43.20
N ILE A 17 -55.52 -13.29 42.02
CA ILE A 17 -56.87 -12.81 41.72
C ILE A 17 -57.73 -13.87 40.98
N PHE A 18 -57.15 -15.01 40.56
CA PHE A 18 -57.88 -16.07 39.83
C PHE A 18 -58.37 -17.26 40.69
N LEU A 19 -58.29 -17.20 42.03
CA LEU A 19 -58.87 -18.22 42.91
C LEU A 19 -59.67 -17.56 44.04
N GLY A 20 -60.94 -17.28 43.79
CA GLY A 20 -61.84 -16.73 44.82
C GLY A 20 -63.20 -16.29 44.30
N GLY A 21 -63.96 -17.19 43.66
CA GLY A 21 -65.37 -16.95 43.37
C GLY A 21 -66.27 -17.43 44.51
N CYS A 22 -66.93 -16.50 45.21
CA CYS A 22 -68.32 -16.58 45.72
C CYS A 22 -68.60 -15.46 46.73
N GLY A 23 -69.55 -14.56 46.44
CA GLY A 23 -70.14 -13.67 47.45
C GLY A 23 -70.80 -12.40 46.90
N ASP A 24 -72.12 -12.47 46.75
CA ASP A 24 -73.14 -11.41 46.74
C ASP A 24 -72.89 -9.96 46.24
N LYS A 25 -73.67 -9.64 45.19
CA LYS A 25 -74.43 -8.42 44.84
C LYS A 25 -74.07 -7.06 45.46
N ASN A 26 -73.95 -6.10 44.53
CA ASN A 26 -74.06 -4.64 44.60
C ASN A 26 -72.76 -3.85 44.82
N THR A 27 -72.05 -3.57 43.72
CA THR A 27 -71.57 -2.22 43.31
C THR A 27 -70.76 -2.37 42.01
N GLU A 28 -71.36 -2.13 40.84
CA GLU A 28 -70.64 -2.08 39.56
C GLU A 28 -71.19 -0.94 38.69
N SER A 29 -70.42 0.13 38.57
CA SER A 29 -70.42 0.98 37.36
C SER A 29 -69.19 1.90 37.27
N GLY A 30 -68.08 1.59 37.97
CA GLY A 30 -66.88 2.45 37.99
C GLY A 30 -65.56 1.71 37.77
N GLU A 31 -65.45 0.43 38.14
CA GLU A 31 -64.18 -0.32 38.04
C GLU A 31 -64.01 -1.09 36.72
N LEU A 32 -65.06 -1.29 35.92
CA LEU A 32 -64.98 -2.00 34.64
C LEU A 32 -64.39 -1.14 33.50
N GLU A 33 -64.63 0.18 33.49
CA GLU A 33 -64.05 1.09 32.49
C GLU A 33 -62.54 1.31 32.70
N GLU A 34 -62.05 1.28 33.95
CA GLU A 34 -60.63 1.44 34.26
C GLU A 34 -59.81 0.18 33.90
N ILE A 35 -60.41 -1.01 34.02
CA ILE A 35 -59.77 -2.28 33.64
C ILE A 35 -59.71 -2.43 32.11
N GLU A 36 -60.78 -2.09 31.37
CA GLU A 36 -60.74 -2.10 29.90
C GLU A 36 -59.76 -1.06 29.32
N ALA A 37 -59.68 0.14 29.93
CA ALA A 37 -58.72 1.16 29.52
C ALA A 37 -57.27 0.75 29.78
N GLN A 38 -56.96 0.14 30.93
CA GLN A 38 -55.62 -0.37 31.21
C GLN A 38 -55.26 -1.54 30.29
N GLN A 39 -56.21 -2.43 30.00
CA GLN A 39 -55.97 -3.57 29.11
C GLN A 39 -55.73 -3.13 27.65
N TYR A 40 -56.35 -2.03 27.21
CA TYR A 40 -56.07 -1.41 25.90
C TYR A 40 -54.68 -0.78 25.84
N VAL A 41 -54.27 -0.05 26.88
CA VAL A 41 -52.95 0.60 26.96
C VAL A 41 -51.81 -0.45 27.00
N PHE A 42 -51.97 -1.54 27.75
CA PHE A 42 -50.98 -2.63 27.78
C PHE A 42 -50.89 -3.38 26.44
N LYS A 43 -51.98 -3.44 25.67
CA LYS A 43 -51.99 -4.07 24.34
C LYS A 43 -51.28 -3.19 23.31
N ASP A 44 -51.51 -1.88 23.34
CA ASP A 44 -50.82 -0.93 22.47
C ASP A 44 -49.31 -0.84 22.76
N GLU A 45 -48.90 -0.89 24.04
CA GLU A 45 -47.46 -0.92 24.39
C GLU A 45 -46.78 -2.25 24.01
N ALA A 46 -47.51 -3.37 24.10
CA ALA A 46 -47.02 -4.67 23.66
C ALA A 46 -46.89 -4.74 22.13
N ASP A 47 -47.87 -4.23 21.39
CA ASP A 47 -47.86 -4.19 19.94
C ASP A 47 -46.77 -3.22 19.42
N ALA A 48 -46.59 -2.06 20.07
CA ALA A 48 -45.49 -1.14 19.76
C ALA A 48 -44.10 -1.77 20.02
N SER A 49 -43.97 -2.54 21.10
CA SER A 49 -42.74 -3.27 21.42
C SER A 49 -42.46 -4.41 20.43
N LEU A 50 -43.50 -5.12 20.00
CA LEU A 50 -43.41 -6.17 18.99
C LEU A 50 -43.03 -5.60 17.61
N GLN A 51 -43.59 -4.43 17.26
CA GLN A 51 -43.27 -3.72 16.03
C GLN A 51 -41.85 -3.15 16.05
N LEU A 52 -41.37 -2.67 17.20
CA LEU A 52 -39.99 -2.24 17.40
C LEU A 52 -39.01 -3.42 17.28
N MET A 53 -39.33 -4.56 17.90
CA MET A 53 -38.53 -5.80 17.78
C MET A 53 -38.53 -6.34 16.35
N SER A 54 -39.67 -6.30 15.65
CA SER A 54 -39.76 -6.68 14.24
C SER A 54 -38.93 -5.74 13.37
N ASN A 55 -39.01 -4.42 13.57
CA ASN A 55 -38.21 -3.45 12.83
C ASN A 55 -36.71 -3.60 13.11
N LEU A 56 -36.31 -3.92 14.36
CA LEU A 56 -34.92 -4.23 14.70
C LEU A 56 -34.44 -5.53 14.05
N ALA A 57 -35.29 -6.56 13.98
CA ALA A 57 -34.98 -7.80 13.27
C ALA A 57 -34.88 -7.56 11.76
N THR A 58 -35.80 -6.82 11.15
CA THR A 58 -35.76 -6.44 9.73
C THR A 58 -34.56 -5.54 9.42
N MET A 59 -34.18 -4.62 10.31
CA MET A 59 -32.96 -3.82 10.19
C MET A 59 -31.70 -4.68 10.35
N LYS A 60 -31.71 -5.71 11.21
CA LYS A 60 -30.61 -6.65 11.35
C LYS A 60 -30.47 -7.53 10.10
N THR A 61 -31.57 -8.06 9.57
CA THR A 61 -31.59 -8.83 8.32
C THR A 61 -31.29 -7.97 7.10
N ALA A 62 -31.75 -6.71 7.06
CA ALA A 62 -31.38 -5.75 6.03
C ALA A 62 -29.91 -5.32 6.16
N ARG A 63 -29.35 -5.24 7.38
CA ARG A 63 -27.93 -5.00 7.63
C ARG A 63 -27.07 -6.20 7.27
N GLU A 64 -27.53 -7.42 7.50
CA GLU A 64 -26.89 -8.67 7.08
C GLU A 64 -26.98 -8.82 5.54
N ALA A 65 -28.13 -8.49 4.93
CA ALA A 65 -28.30 -8.46 3.48
C ALA A 65 -27.55 -7.31 2.79
N LEU A 66 -27.40 -6.15 3.46
CA LEU A 66 -26.51 -5.06 3.02
C LEU A 66 -25.04 -5.46 3.21
N HIS A 67 -24.70 -6.22 4.25
CA HIS A 67 -23.33 -6.72 4.44
C HIS A 67 -22.95 -7.71 3.34
N ASP A 68 -23.86 -8.60 2.94
CA ASP A 68 -23.68 -9.53 1.82
C ASP A 68 -23.75 -8.84 0.43
N SER A 69 -24.48 -7.72 0.29
CA SER A 69 -24.53 -6.96 -0.98
C SER A 69 -23.41 -5.94 -1.16
N TYR A 70 -22.53 -5.77 -0.16
CA TYR A 70 -21.31 -4.96 -0.22
C TYR A 70 -20.04 -5.82 -0.15
N ASP A 71 -20.11 -7.10 -0.52
CA ASP A 71 -18.91 -7.87 -0.89
C ASP A 71 -18.44 -7.47 -2.30
N THR A 72 -18.21 -6.16 -2.49
CA THR A 72 -17.57 -5.56 -3.68
C THR A 72 -16.06 -5.52 -3.48
N ASN A 73 -15.52 -6.61 -2.96
CA ASN A 73 -14.10 -6.87 -2.82
C ASN A 73 -13.52 -7.10 -4.23
N SER A 74 -13.22 -6.03 -4.98
CA SER A 74 -12.66 -6.12 -6.33
C SER A 74 -11.17 -6.50 -6.28
N PHE A 75 -10.90 -7.70 -5.79
CA PHE A 75 -9.64 -8.39 -5.95
C PHE A 75 -9.56 -8.89 -7.39
N ALA A 76 -9.40 -7.98 -8.34
CA ALA A 76 -8.94 -8.36 -9.67
C ALA A 76 -7.49 -8.83 -9.53
N HIS A 77 -7.33 -10.11 -9.17
CA HIS A 77 -6.04 -10.78 -9.25
C HIS A 77 -5.57 -10.67 -10.70
N LYS A 78 -4.40 -10.07 -10.89
CA LYS A 78 -3.74 -10.08 -12.18
C LYS A 78 -2.81 -11.28 -12.18
N ASP A 79 -2.83 -12.03 -13.27
CA ASP A 79 -1.92 -13.16 -13.44
C ASP A 79 -0.48 -12.66 -13.27
N GLU A 80 0.32 -13.45 -12.54
CA GLU A 80 1.75 -13.18 -12.40
C GLU A 80 2.42 -13.09 -13.77
N ASN A 81 3.48 -12.28 -13.88
CA ASN A 81 4.27 -12.28 -15.11
C ASN A 81 4.76 -13.70 -15.41
N ALA A 82 4.55 -14.17 -16.64
CA ALA A 82 5.05 -15.46 -17.12
C ALA A 82 6.49 -15.34 -17.66
N PHE A 83 7.15 -16.49 -17.82
CA PHE A 83 8.46 -16.54 -18.48
C PHE A 83 8.38 -16.07 -19.93
N LYS A 84 9.37 -15.27 -20.32
CA LYS A 84 9.59 -14.81 -21.70
C LYS A 84 10.90 -15.37 -22.24
N LEU A 85 10.85 -15.81 -23.50
CA LEU A 85 12.03 -16.26 -24.22
C LEU A 85 12.90 -15.06 -24.60
N VAL A 86 14.17 -15.04 -24.18
CA VAL A 86 15.08 -13.92 -24.50
C VAL A 86 15.26 -13.77 -26.00
N SER A 87 15.26 -14.88 -26.74
CA SER A 87 15.39 -14.83 -28.19
C SER A 87 14.21 -14.14 -28.90
N ASN A 88 13.06 -13.99 -28.23
CA ASN A 88 11.86 -13.39 -28.81
C ASN A 88 11.64 -11.97 -28.26
N ALA A 89 11.87 -11.77 -26.97
CA ALA A 89 11.66 -10.52 -26.26
C ALA A 89 12.86 -10.24 -25.34
N PRO A 90 14.00 -9.77 -25.88
CA PRO A 90 15.22 -9.56 -25.09
C PRO A 90 15.14 -8.36 -24.16
N LEU A 91 14.12 -7.50 -24.29
CA LEU A 91 13.89 -6.33 -23.47
C LEU A 91 12.74 -6.54 -22.49
N SER A 92 12.90 -5.97 -21.29
CA SER A 92 11.85 -5.84 -20.30
C SER A 92 11.85 -4.42 -19.74
N THR A 93 10.75 -3.70 -19.93
CA THR A 93 10.62 -2.29 -19.56
C THR A 93 9.53 -2.09 -18.52
N PHE A 94 9.83 -1.36 -17.45
CA PHE A 94 8.89 -1.08 -16.36
C PHE A 94 9.21 0.24 -15.66
N SER A 95 8.22 0.79 -14.94
CA SER A 95 8.40 1.97 -14.10
C SER A 95 8.91 1.61 -12.71
N SER A 96 9.70 2.50 -12.08
CA SER A 96 10.09 2.36 -10.68
C SER A 96 9.00 2.78 -9.69
N ASP A 97 7.77 3.05 -10.16
CA ASP A 97 6.63 3.40 -9.31
C ASP A 97 6.23 2.22 -8.42
N VAL A 98 6.60 2.27 -7.14
CA VAL A 98 6.30 1.20 -6.18
C VAL A 98 5.74 1.77 -4.89
N ASP A 99 4.56 1.28 -4.53
CA ASP A 99 3.92 1.54 -3.25
C ASP A 99 4.30 0.47 -2.22
N THR A 100 3.93 0.68 -0.96
CA THR A 100 4.15 -0.33 0.11
C THR A 100 2.86 -0.76 0.79
N ALA A 101 1.70 -0.37 0.24
CA ALA A 101 0.41 -0.59 0.87
C ALA A 101 0.04 -2.08 0.98
N SER A 102 0.37 -2.87 -0.03
CA SER A 102 0.15 -4.32 -0.05
C SER A 102 0.80 -5.01 1.16
N TYR A 103 2.02 -4.61 1.55
CA TYR A 103 2.69 -5.20 2.71
C TYR A 103 1.90 -4.95 3.99
N ALA A 104 1.47 -3.71 4.23
CA ALA A 104 0.69 -3.35 5.41
C ALA A 104 -0.68 -4.06 5.43
N ILE A 105 -1.33 -4.22 4.28
CA ILE A 105 -2.58 -5.00 4.16
C ILE A 105 -2.35 -6.48 4.50
N VAL A 106 -1.32 -7.10 3.89
CA VAL A 106 -0.95 -8.50 4.12
C VAL A 106 -0.61 -8.71 5.59
N ARG A 107 0.18 -7.80 6.18
CA ARG A 107 0.49 -7.81 7.61
C ARG A 107 -0.77 -7.77 8.45
N LYS A 108 -1.64 -6.78 8.22
CA LYS A 108 -2.89 -6.61 8.97
C LYS A 108 -3.74 -7.88 8.96
N ALA A 109 -3.92 -8.50 7.79
CA ALA A 109 -4.68 -9.75 7.67
C ALA A 109 -4.08 -10.89 8.51
N ILE A 110 -2.77 -11.11 8.39
CA ILE A 110 -2.09 -12.18 9.13
C ILE A 110 -2.10 -11.90 10.64
N GLU A 111 -1.92 -10.65 11.05
CA GLU A 111 -1.97 -10.23 12.45
C GLU A 111 -3.38 -10.36 13.05
N SER A 112 -4.44 -10.21 12.25
CA SER A 112 -5.82 -10.48 12.65
C SER A 112 -6.20 -11.96 12.60
N GLY A 113 -5.27 -12.86 12.25
CA GLY A 113 -5.52 -14.30 12.17
C GLY A 113 -6.21 -14.75 10.88
N GLU A 114 -6.18 -13.93 9.83
CA GLU A 114 -6.75 -14.23 8.52
C GLU A 114 -5.65 -14.50 7.50
N PHE A 115 -5.90 -15.44 6.57
CA PHE A 115 -5.00 -15.64 5.44
C PHE A 115 -5.28 -14.55 4.38
N PRO A 116 -4.25 -13.82 3.89
CA PRO A 116 -4.46 -12.75 2.91
C PRO A 116 -5.16 -13.24 1.65
N GLN A 117 -6.08 -12.44 1.12
CA GLN A 117 -6.65 -12.70 -0.20
C GLN A 117 -5.61 -12.50 -1.29
N LYS A 118 -5.58 -13.36 -2.32
CA LYS A 118 -4.54 -13.32 -3.37
C LYS A 118 -4.40 -11.94 -4.03
N GLY A 119 -5.51 -11.27 -4.33
CA GLY A 119 -5.47 -9.93 -4.95
C GLY A 119 -4.91 -8.81 -4.05
N ALA A 120 -4.73 -9.07 -2.75
CA ALA A 120 -4.07 -8.14 -1.82
C ALA A 120 -2.54 -8.20 -1.92
N VAL A 121 -1.98 -9.28 -2.45
CA VAL A 121 -0.54 -9.56 -2.44
C VAL A 121 0.09 -9.04 -3.73
N ARG A 122 1.04 -8.12 -3.60
CA ARG A 122 1.85 -7.58 -4.70
C ARG A 122 3.32 -7.69 -4.33
N ILE A 123 4.02 -8.64 -4.95
CA ILE A 123 5.36 -9.06 -4.51
C ILE A 123 6.35 -7.88 -4.53
N GLU A 124 6.23 -7.00 -5.53
CA GLU A 124 7.04 -5.79 -5.64
C GLU A 124 6.84 -4.82 -4.46
N GLU A 125 5.61 -4.68 -3.96
CA GLU A 125 5.32 -3.80 -2.82
C GLU A 125 5.76 -4.43 -1.50
N LEU A 126 5.67 -5.76 -1.38
CA LEU A 126 6.23 -6.52 -0.26
C LEU A 126 7.75 -6.33 -0.19
N LEU A 127 8.41 -6.46 -1.33
CA LEU A 127 9.86 -6.30 -1.49
C LEU A 127 10.30 -4.88 -1.13
N ASN A 128 9.67 -3.86 -1.72
CA ASN A 128 10.02 -2.46 -1.53
C ASN A 128 9.52 -1.87 -0.20
N ASN A 129 8.86 -2.67 0.63
CA ASN A 129 8.61 -2.29 2.01
C ASN A 129 9.89 -2.30 2.88
N PHE A 130 10.96 -2.98 2.46
CA PHE A 130 12.19 -3.09 3.23
C PHE A 130 13.32 -2.23 2.67
N THR A 131 14.21 -1.78 3.55
CA THR A 131 15.42 -1.06 3.16
C THR A 131 16.49 -2.05 2.74
N TYR A 132 17.21 -1.76 1.66
CA TYR A 132 18.39 -2.50 1.19
C TYR A 132 19.60 -1.57 1.10
N HIS A 133 20.81 -2.09 1.27
CA HIS A 133 22.05 -1.33 1.39
C HIS A 133 22.75 -1.16 0.04
N TYR A 134 22.09 -0.49 -0.90
CA TYR A 134 22.70 -0.17 -2.18
C TYR A 134 23.69 0.99 -2.06
N PRO A 135 24.76 1.02 -2.89
CA PRO A 135 25.68 2.14 -2.91
C PRO A 135 24.98 3.45 -3.29
N SER A 136 25.18 4.50 -2.49
CA SER A 136 24.66 5.83 -2.82
C SER A 136 25.24 6.37 -4.15
N PRO A 137 24.49 7.22 -4.86
CA PRO A 137 24.98 7.85 -6.08
C PRO A 137 26.28 8.63 -5.86
N LYS A 138 27.22 8.49 -6.79
CA LYS A 138 28.45 9.27 -6.82
C LYS A 138 28.23 10.60 -7.55
N ASP A 139 29.05 11.59 -7.19
CA ASP A 139 29.10 12.89 -7.85
C ASP A 139 27.74 13.64 -7.86
N SER A 140 27.43 14.30 -8.97
CA SER A 140 26.23 15.12 -9.16
C SER A 140 25.02 14.34 -9.68
N VAL A 141 25.13 13.02 -9.89
CA VAL A 141 24.03 12.20 -10.40
C VAL A 141 23.04 11.87 -9.28
N PRO A 142 21.71 11.97 -9.49
CA PRO A 142 20.72 11.76 -8.44
C PRO A 142 20.41 10.29 -8.14
N LEU A 143 20.77 9.35 -9.04
CA LEU A 143 20.48 7.93 -8.93
C LEU A 143 21.74 7.07 -9.17
N SER A 144 21.78 5.89 -8.56
CA SER A 144 22.75 4.83 -8.82
C SER A 144 22.03 3.51 -9.13
N ILE A 145 22.67 2.68 -9.95
CA ILE A 145 22.21 1.33 -10.27
C ILE A 145 23.17 0.35 -9.61
N ASP A 146 22.64 -0.53 -8.77
CA ASP A 146 23.30 -1.74 -8.30
C ASP A 146 22.60 -2.96 -8.91
N ALA A 147 23.35 -3.93 -9.38
CA ALA A 147 22.78 -5.14 -9.96
C ALA A 147 23.71 -6.33 -9.81
N SER A 148 23.18 -7.45 -9.32
CA SER A 148 23.94 -8.68 -9.08
C SER A 148 23.06 -9.92 -9.28
N ILE A 149 23.70 -11.06 -9.48
CA ILE A 149 23.02 -12.34 -9.71
C ILE A 149 23.40 -13.36 -8.65
N SER A 150 22.42 -14.13 -8.17
CA SER A 150 22.64 -15.32 -7.33
C SER A 150 21.91 -16.55 -7.88
N ASP A 151 22.15 -17.72 -7.29
CA ASP A 151 21.23 -18.86 -7.45
C ASP A 151 19.87 -18.51 -6.84
N ALA A 152 18.79 -19.05 -7.41
CA ALA A 152 17.45 -18.88 -6.86
C ALA A 152 17.22 -19.84 -5.68
N LEU A 153 16.74 -19.32 -4.55
CA LEU A 153 16.47 -20.13 -3.36
C LEU A 153 15.40 -21.21 -3.61
N TRP A 154 14.37 -20.88 -4.40
CA TRP A 154 13.25 -21.78 -4.70
C TRP A 154 13.51 -22.74 -5.88
N ASN A 155 14.59 -22.54 -6.63
CA ASN A 155 14.99 -23.41 -7.74
C ASN A 155 16.50 -23.29 -8.03
N PRO A 156 17.34 -24.25 -7.59
CA PRO A 156 18.79 -24.21 -7.78
C PRO A 156 19.28 -24.23 -9.23
N HIS A 157 18.42 -24.57 -10.19
CA HIS A 157 18.75 -24.51 -11.63
C HIS A 157 18.52 -23.12 -12.23
N HIS A 158 17.78 -22.27 -11.54
CA HIS A 158 17.52 -20.90 -11.94
C HIS A 158 18.46 -19.94 -11.20
N LYS A 159 18.56 -18.72 -11.74
CA LYS A 159 19.24 -17.60 -11.10
C LYS A 159 18.22 -16.53 -10.73
N VAL A 160 18.57 -15.68 -9.77
CA VAL A 160 17.85 -14.43 -9.51
C VAL A 160 18.78 -13.27 -9.82
N LEU A 161 18.31 -12.34 -10.63
CA LEU A 161 18.93 -11.03 -10.80
C LEU A 161 18.22 -10.04 -9.89
N GLN A 162 18.96 -9.39 -8.99
CA GLN A 162 18.47 -8.26 -8.21
C GLN A 162 18.99 -6.97 -8.82
N ILE A 163 18.08 -6.03 -9.01
CA ILE A 163 18.37 -4.66 -9.45
C ILE A 163 17.93 -3.74 -8.33
N GLY A 164 18.86 -2.96 -7.80
CA GLY A 164 18.62 -1.90 -6.83
C GLY A 164 18.88 -0.53 -7.46
N ILE A 165 17.90 0.36 -7.40
CA ILE A 165 18.04 1.76 -7.75
C ILE A 165 18.05 2.57 -6.48
N GLN A 166 19.14 3.30 -6.21
CA GLN A 166 19.26 4.13 -5.00
C GLN A 166 19.23 5.61 -5.38
N ALA A 167 18.32 6.34 -4.77
CA ALA A 167 18.26 7.79 -4.86
C ALA A 167 19.22 8.44 -3.88
N LYS A 168 19.76 9.60 -4.27
CA LYS A 168 20.65 10.40 -3.44
C LYS A 168 19.95 10.85 -2.18
N GLU A 169 20.62 10.69 -1.04
CA GLU A 169 20.13 11.21 0.24
C GLU A 169 20.17 12.74 0.27
N ILE A 170 19.27 13.33 1.05
CA ILE A 170 19.31 14.76 1.36
C ILE A 170 20.18 15.01 2.59
N ASP A 171 21.02 16.03 2.50
CA ASP A 171 21.66 16.59 3.69
C ASP A 171 20.58 17.27 4.54
N TRP A 172 20.14 16.58 5.60
CA TRP A 172 19.12 17.06 6.54
C TRP A 172 19.47 18.40 7.19
N THR A 173 20.75 18.76 7.26
CA THR A 173 21.19 20.06 7.80
C THR A 173 20.98 21.21 6.81
N LYS A 174 20.86 20.91 5.51
CA LYS A 174 20.71 21.88 4.42
C LYS A 174 19.38 21.76 3.68
N ARG A 175 18.46 20.93 4.19
CA ARG A 175 17.17 20.73 3.54
C ARG A 175 16.37 22.03 3.51
N LYS A 176 15.52 22.14 2.48
CA LYS A 176 14.64 23.30 2.30
C LYS A 176 13.49 23.25 3.33
N PRO A 177 12.96 24.40 3.78
CA PRO A 177 11.84 24.44 4.72
C PRO A 177 10.58 23.79 4.16
N PHE A 178 9.79 23.18 5.04
CA PHE A 178 8.53 22.54 4.68
C PHE A 178 7.34 23.45 4.99
N ASN A 179 6.35 23.43 4.11
CA ASN A 179 5.00 23.94 4.33
C ASN A 179 4.04 22.76 4.13
N LEU A 180 3.59 22.16 5.24
CA LEU A 180 2.79 20.95 5.25
C LEU A 180 1.36 21.28 5.69
N ILE A 181 0.41 21.11 4.78
CA ILE A 181 -1.02 21.24 5.09
C ILE A 181 -1.63 19.85 5.20
N PHE A 182 -2.03 19.47 6.41
CA PHE A 182 -2.73 18.22 6.63
C PHE A 182 -4.22 18.39 6.35
N LEU A 183 -4.72 17.63 5.38
CA LEU A 183 -6.13 17.47 5.12
C LEU A 183 -6.60 16.20 5.82
N ILE A 184 -7.28 16.36 6.96
CA ILE A 184 -7.65 15.25 7.84
C ILE A 184 -9.13 14.96 7.74
N ASP A 185 -9.45 13.71 7.41
CA ASP A 185 -10.79 13.17 7.55
C ASP A 185 -11.16 13.07 9.03
N THR A 186 -12.22 13.76 9.42
CA THR A 186 -12.80 13.70 10.76
C THR A 186 -14.24 13.21 10.72
N SER A 187 -14.63 12.46 9.70
CA SER A 187 -15.93 11.80 9.65
C SER A 187 -16.10 10.78 10.78
N GLY A 188 -17.35 10.37 11.07
CA GLY A 188 -17.63 9.39 12.11
C GLY A 188 -16.94 8.03 11.89
N SER A 189 -16.64 7.65 10.64
CA SER A 189 -15.92 6.41 10.36
C SER A 189 -14.46 6.47 10.79
N MET A 190 -13.88 7.65 10.92
CA MET A 190 -12.52 7.84 11.45
C MET A 190 -12.43 7.62 12.98
N GLU A 191 -13.54 7.34 13.67
CA GLU A 191 -13.51 6.96 15.09
C GLU A 191 -12.73 5.63 15.28
N GLY A 192 -11.83 5.61 16.28
CA GLY A 192 -11.06 4.41 16.61
C GLY A 192 -9.59 4.70 16.90
N ALA A 193 -8.95 3.75 17.59
CA ALA A 193 -7.54 3.83 17.96
C ALA A 193 -6.58 3.61 16.77
N ASP A 194 -7.04 2.87 15.76
CA ASP A 194 -6.37 2.52 14.51
C ASP A 194 -6.71 3.46 13.33
N ARG A 195 -7.59 4.45 13.55
CA ARG A 195 -7.97 5.49 12.57
C ARG A 195 -7.54 6.88 13.06
N LEU A 196 -8.46 7.78 13.44
CA LEU A 196 -8.11 9.13 13.92
C LEU A 196 -7.15 9.09 15.12
N GLY A 197 -7.27 8.08 15.99
CA GLY A 197 -6.31 7.86 17.07
C GLY A 197 -4.88 7.62 16.57
N LEU A 198 -4.72 6.86 15.49
CA LEU A 198 -3.44 6.60 14.84
C LEU A 198 -2.97 7.83 14.07
N VAL A 199 -3.85 8.55 13.37
CA VAL A 199 -3.54 9.84 12.73
C VAL A 199 -2.94 10.82 13.75
N LYS A 200 -3.60 11.01 14.90
CA LYS A 200 -3.10 11.89 15.96
C LYS A 200 -1.70 11.50 16.42
N LYS A 201 -1.46 10.21 16.70
CA LYS A 201 -0.13 9.72 17.11
C LYS A 201 0.92 9.94 16.03
N SER A 202 0.56 9.67 14.77
CA SER A 202 1.40 9.85 13.59
C SER A 202 1.85 11.30 13.43
N LEU A 203 0.90 12.25 13.50
CA LEU A 203 1.19 13.68 13.37
C LEU A 203 2.01 14.23 14.53
N LYS A 204 1.78 13.77 15.76
CA LYS A 204 2.60 14.17 16.91
C LYS A 204 4.07 13.81 16.69
N MET A 205 4.36 12.58 16.23
CA MET A 205 5.72 12.16 15.92
C MET A 205 6.36 13.04 14.83
N LEU A 206 5.62 13.37 13.77
CA LEU A 206 6.12 14.28 12.74
C LEU A 206 6.44 15.66 13.31
N VAL A 207 5.50 16.27 14.04
CA VAL A 207 5.65 17.63 14.60
C VAL A 207 6.87 17.73 15.53
N GLU A 208 7.12 16.68 16.32
CA GLU A 208 8.31 16.61 17.17
C GLU A 208 9.61 16.64 16.35
N ASN A 209 9.62 16.07 15.14
CA ASN A 209 10.77 16.00 14.24
C ASN A 209 10.86 17.17 13.23
N LEU A 210 9.91 18.11 13.21
CA LEU A 210 9.99 19.31 12.37
C LEU A 210 11.11 20.26 12.82
N ASN A 211 11.74 20.94 11.87
CA ASN A 211 12.72 21.99 12.16
C ASN A 211 12.00 23.32 12.47
N PRO A 212 12.66 24.29 13.12
CA PRO A 212 12.04 25.59 13.47
C PRO A 212 11.54 26.42 12.27
N ASN A 213 11.99 26.10 11.06
CA ASN A 213 11.59 26.77 9.83
C ASN A 213 10.44 26.07 9.10
N ASP A 214 9.98 24.91 9.59
CA ASP A 214 8.87 24.20 8.97
C ASP A 214 7.54 24.68 9.53
N SER A 215 6.58 24.83 8.63
CA SER A 215 5.21 25.23 8.93
C SER A 215 4.27 24.05 8.79
N ILE A 216 3.35 23.90 9.74
CA ILE A 216 2.26 22.94 9.71
C ILE A 216 0.91 23.65 9.81
N GLY A 217 -0.01 23.33 8.92
CA GLY A 217 -1.42 23.71 8.97
C GLY A 217 -2.32 22.47 8.97
N ILE A 218 -3.55 22.62 9.48
CA ILE A 218 -4.53 21.52 9.52
C ILE A 218 -5.86 22.04 8.98
N VAL A 219 -6.35 21.36 7.96
CA VAL A 219 -7.72 21.44 7.43
C VAL A 219 -8.41 20.13 7.78
N THR A 220 -9.56 20.21 8.41
CA THR A 220 -10.41 19.03 8.66
C THR A 220 -11.56 19.01 7.66
N TYR A 221 -12.01 17.81 7.30
CA TYR A 221 -13.25 17.64 6.56
C TYR A 221 -14.07 16.51 7.16
N ALA A 222 -15.36 16.81 7.29
CA ALA A 222 -16.46 15.87 7.48
C ALA A 222 -17.63 16.52 6.73
N GLY A 223 -18.72 16.91 7.39
CA GLY A 223 -19.87 17.56 6.73
C GLY A 223 -19.58 18.93 6.08
N ALA A 224 -18.56 19.62 6.56
CA ALA A 224 -17.98 20.83 5.98
C ALA A 224 -16.46 20.81 6.20
N SER A 225 -15.73 21.58 5.38
CA SER A 225 -14.30 21.82 5.57
C SER A 225 -14.06 22.97 6.55
N SER A 226 -13.03 22.85 7.38
CA SER A 226 -12.64 23.89 8.35
C SER A 226 -11.14 23.92 8.55
N VAL A 227 -10.56 25.13 8.65
CA VAL A 227 -9.15 25.31 9.02
C VAL A 227 -9.04 25.19 10.55
N SER A 228 -8.68 23.99 11.03
CA SER A 228 -8.49 23.71 12.46
C SER A 228 -7.17 24.26 13.01
N LEU A 229 -6.17 24.46 12.14
CA LEU A 229 -4.90 25.10 12.49
C LEU A 229 -4.39 25.93 11.32
N GLN A 230 -4.25 27.24 11.53
CA GLN A 230 -3.53 28.12 10.61
C GLN A 230 -2.03 27.75 10.59
N PRO A 231 -1.36 27.79 9.43
CA PRO A 231 0.04 27.39 9.29
C PRO A 231 0.94 28.06 10.34
N THR A 232 1.67 27.24 11.09
CA THR A 232 2.50 27.71 12.20
C THR A 232 3.78 26.88 12.34
N THR A 233 4.84 27.53 12.85
CA THR A 233 6.08 26.87 13.28
C THR A 233 6.05 26.51 14.78
N ASP A 234 4.99 26.90 15.50
CA ASP A 234 4.83 26.61 16.93
C ASP A 234 4.37 25.16 17.13
N LYS A 235 5.32 24.32 17.55
CA LYS A 235 5.07 22.91 17.84
C LYS A 235 4.01 22.69 18.93
N LEU A 236 3.99 23.51 19.99
CA LEU A 236 3.02 23.34 21.07
C LEU A 236 1.61 23.64 20.59
N LYS A 237 1.45 24.70 19.78
CA LYS A 237 0.17 25.03 19.16
C LYS A 237 -0.31 23.92 18.22
N ALA A 238 0.60 23.36 17.41
CA ALA A 238 0.28 22.24 16.53
C ALA A 238 -0.14 20.98 17.31
N LEU A 239 0.63 20.59 18.34
CA LEU A 239 0.30 19.45 19.20
C LEU A 239 -1.05 19.61 19.89
N HIS A 240 -1.38 20.82 20.34
CA HIS A 240 -2.69 21.11 20.94
C HIS A 240 -3.83 20.98 19.93
N ALA A 241 -3.67 21.52 18.71
CA ALA A 241 -4.67 21.39 17.65
C ALA A 241 -4.91 19.92 17.25
N ILE A 242 -3.84 19.11 17.18
CA ILE A 242 -3.95 17.66 16.91
C ILE A 242 -4.74 16.96 18.02
N GLU A 243 -4.51 17.31 19.29
CA GLU A 243 -5.22 16.69 20.42
C GLU A 243 -6.74 16.95 20.34
N LEU A 244 -7.13 18.15 19.88
CA LEU A 244 -8.52 18.58 19.78
C LEU A 244 -9.31 18.00 18.60
N LEU A 245 -8.68 17.25 17.69
CA LEU A 245 -9.41 16.63 16.57
C LEU A 245 -10.44 15.61 17.10
N VAL A 246 -11.66 15.62 16.57
CA VAL A 246 -12.72 14.68 16.95
C VAL A 246 -13.42 14.16 15.70
N ALA A 247 -13.68 12.86 15.65
CA ALA A 247 -14.43 12.22 14.58
C ALA A 247 -15.94 12.53 14.77
N ILE A 248 -16.52 13.37 13.92
CA ILE A 248 -17.93 13.80 13.97
C ILE A 248 -18.47 14.03 12.55
N GLY A 249 -19.67 13.52 12.29
CA GLY A 249 -20.47 13.87 11.11
C GLY A 249 -20.30 12.91 9.92
N SER A 250 -21.11 13.13 8.88
CA SER A 250 -21.00 12.44 7.58
C SER A 250 -19.93 13.08 6.72
N THR A 251 -19.25 12.31 5.88
CA THR A 251 -18.23 12.79 4.95
C THR A 251 -18.85 13.81 3.96
N ASN A 252 -18.19 14.96 3.74
CA ASN A 252 -18.43 15.97 2.69
C ASN A 252 -17.11 16.59 2.17
N GLY A 253 -16.22 15.76 1.63
CA GLY A 253 -14.82 16.06 1.34
C GLY A 253 -14.49 16.89 0.09
N GLY A 254 -15.40 17.12 -0.85
CA GLY A 254 -15.08 17.79 -2.12
C GLY A 254 -14.56 19.24 -1.97
N SER A 255 -14.97 19.97 -0.93
CA SER A 255 -14.44 21.31 -0.63
C SER A 255 -13.11 21.27 0.12
N GLY A 256 -12.87 20.22 0.93
CA GLY A 256 -11.70 20.12 1.80
C GLY A 256 -10.38 20.15 1.04
N ILE A 257 -10.31 19.49 -0.12
CA ILE A 257 -9.09 19.51 -0.95
C ILE A 257 -8.82 20.89 -1.54
N LYS A 258 -9.85 21.61 -1.98
CA LYS A 258 -9.71 22.98 -2.51
C LYS A 258 -9.22 23.92 -1.42
N ASP A 259 -9.77 23.82 -0.21
CA ASP A 259 -9.38 24.65 0.93
C ASP A 259 -7.96 24.34 1.39
N ALA A 260 -7.55 23.07 1.42
CA ALA A 260 -6.19 22.67 1.73
C ALA A 260 -5.18 23.23 0.72
N TYR A 261 -5.47 23.16 -0.58
CA TYR A 261 -4.63 23.76 -1.62
C TYR A 261 -4.61 25.29 -1.54
N ALA A 262 -5.75 25.93 -1.26
CA ALA A 262 -5.82 27.38 -1.08
C ALA A 262 -4.92 27.83 0.08
N LEU A 263 -5.02 27.15 1.23
CA LEU A 263 -4.19 27.43 2.41
C LEU A 263 -2.70 27.18 2.14
N ALA A 264 -2.37 26.09 1.44
CA ALA A 264 -1.00 25.78 1.06
C ALA A 264 -0.40 26.86 0.14
N LYS A 265 -1.18 27.40 -0.79
CA LYS A 265 -0.78 28.48 -1.70
C LYS A 265 -0.65 29.83 -1.02
N GLU A 266 -1.56 30.15 -0.11
CA GLU A 266 -1.50 31.39 0.69
C GLU A 266 -0.20 31.46 1.49
N HIS A 267 0.25 30.32 2.02
CA HIS A 267 1.47 30.19 2.81
C HIS A 267 2.64 29.58 2.04
N PHE A 268 2.65 29.69 0.70
CA PHE A 268 3.63 29.05 -0.14
C PHE A 268 5.07 29.51 0.16
N ILE A 269 5.96 28.56 0.44
CA ILE A 269 7.37 28.83 0.64
C ILE A 269 8.09 28.71 -0.71
N LYS A 270 8.52 29.84 -1.27
CA LYS A 270 9.30 29.85 -2.52
C LYS A 270 10.61 29.08 -2.33
N GLY A 271 10.81 28.07 -3.17
CA GLY A 271 11.95 27.18 -3.07
C GLY A 271 11.87 26.21 -1.89
N GLY A 272 10.83 26.22 -1.07
CA GLY A 272 10.57 25.21 -0.03
C GLY A 272 9.86 23.98 -0.60
N VAL A 273 9.55 23.04 0.28
CA VAL A 273 8.64 21.92 -0.02
C VAL A 273 7.23 22.34 0.38
N ASN A 274 6.30 22.41 -0.57
CA ASN A 274 4.91 22.74 -0.31
C ASN A 274 4.06 21.51 -0.60
N ARG A 275 3.36 20.99 0.41
CA ARG A 275 2.63 19.73 0.25
C ARG A 275 1.34 19.70 1.05
N VAL A 276 0.29 19.19 0.41
CA VAL A 276 -0.93 18.73 1.07
C VAL A 276 -0.76 17.25 1.40
N ILE A 277 -1.07 16.86 2.63
CA ILE A 277 -1.06 15.46 3.07
C ILE A 277 -2.48 15.08 3.48
N LEU A 278 -3.12 14.23 2.69
CA LEU A 278 -4.45 13.70 2.97
C LEU A 278 -4.35 12.51 3.93
N ALA A 279 -5.08 12.54 5.04
CA ALA A 279 -5.25 11.41 5.96
C ALA A 279 -6.74 10.99 5.98
N THR A 280 -7.05 9.77 5.55
CA THR A 280 -8.45 9.29 5.38
C THR A 280 -8.59 7.79 5.58
N ASP A 281 -9.81 7.31 5.83
CA ASP A 281 -10.18 5.90 5.75
C ASP A 281 -10.76 5.49 4.37
N GLY A 282 -10.54 6.35 3.37
CA GLY A 282 -10.76 6.08 1.95
C GLY A 282 -12.19 6.33 1.50
N ASP A 283 -13.01 6.96 2.33
CA ASP A 283 -14.22 7.61 1.86
C ASP A 283 -13.91 9.05 1.39
N PHE A 284 -13.40 9.18 0.16
CA PHE A 284 -13.26 10.50 -0.50
C PHE A 284 -14.38 10.75 -1.51
N ASN A 285 -15.58 10.19 -1.29
CA ASN A 285 -16.69 10.28 -2.24
C ASN A 285 -17.74 11.30 -1.83
N VAL A 286 -17.38 12.58 -1.84
CA VAL A 286 -18.39 13.57 -1.47
C VAL A 286 -18.40 14.85 -2.27
N GLY A 287 -19.59 15.10 -2.81
CA GLY A 287 -20.01 16.38 -3.36
C GLY A 287 -19.51 16.61 -4.80
N ILE A 288 -20.31 16.14 -5.77
CA ILE A 288 -20.36 16.56 -7.18
C ILE A 288 -19.12 16.26 -8.06
N THR A 289 -17.92 16.09 -7.52
CA THR A 289 -16.72 15.77 -8.32
C THR A 289 -16.64 14.28 -8.63
N SER A 290 -16.63 13.92 -9.92
CA SER A 290 -16.20 12.58 -10.35
C SER A 290 -14.72 12.34 -10.00
N GLU A 291 -14.28 11.08 -9.84
CA GLU A 291 -12.86 10.73 -9.64
C GLU A 291 -11.95 11.43 -10.66
N SER A 292 -12.40 11.52 -11.91
CA SER A 292 -11.71 12.18 -13.01
C SER A 292 -11.52 13.69 -12.81
N GLU A 293 -12.54 14.40 -12.33
CA GLU A 293 -12.43 15.83 -12.05
C GLU A 293 -11.50 16.12 -10.87
N LEU A 294 -11.49 15.25 -9.86
CA LEU A 294 -10.58 15.36 -8.74
C LEU A 294 -9.12 15.13 -9.16
N VAL A 295 -8.88 14.10 -9.98
CA VAL A 295 -7.58 13.85 -10.60
C VAL A 295 -7.11 15.05 -11.40
N GLU A 296 -7.98 15.64 -12.22
CA GLU A 296 -7.62 16.82 -13.03
C GLU A 296 -7.32 18.05 -12.16
N LEU A 297 -8.12 18.28 -11.11
CA LEU A 297 -7.84 19.31 -10.11
C LEU A 297 -6.44 19.11 -9.50
N ILE A 298 -6.13 17.90 -9.03
CA ILE A 298 -4.85 17.60 -8.39
C ILE A 298 -3.68 17.82 -9.36
N LYS A 299 -3.80 17.37 -10.62
CA LYS A 299 -2.78 17.62 -11.66
C LYS A 299 -2.56 19.11 -11.87
N GLN A 300 -3.63 19.89 -11.97
CA GLN A 300 -3.54 21.34 -12.09
C GLN A 300 -2.89 21.98 -10.87
N GLN A 301 -3.19 21.50 -9.65
CA GLN A 301 -2.58 22.01 -8.43
C GLN A 301 -1.09 21.65 -8.33
N ALA A 302 -0.70 20.46 -8.80
CA ALA A 302 0.70 20.03 -8.83
C ALA A 302 1.56 20.96 -9.71
N GLN A 303 1.02 21.52 -10.79
CA GLN A 303 1.70 22.53 -11.62
C GLN A 303 2.06 23.81 -10.84
N SER A 304 1.37 24.12 -9.74
CA SER A 304 1.71 25.25 -8.86
C SER A 304 2.89 24.97 -7.92
N GLY A 305 3.44 23.76 -7.92
CA GLY A 305 4.49 23.32 -7.01
C GLY A 305 3.97 22.93 -5.61
N VAL A 306 2.66 22.75 -5.45
CA VAL A 306 2.03 22.16 -4.26
C VAL A 306 1.61 20.73 -4.58
N TYR A 307 2.30 19.75 -4.00
CA TYR A 307 2.07 18.33 -4.28
C TYR A 307 1.10 17.69 -3.29
N LEU A 308 0.61 16.49 -3.58
CA LEU A 308 -0.32 15.73 -2.73
C LEU A 308 0.26 14.37 -2.37
N SER A 309 0.42 14.10 -1.08
CA SER A 309 0.59 12.73 -0.56
C SER A 309 -0.70 12.26 0.10
N VAL A 310 -0.96 10.96 0.07
CA VAL A 310 -2.17 10.36 0.63
C VAL A 310 -1.80 9.23 1.58
N PHE A 311 -2.27 9.32 2.83
CA PHE A 311 -2.11 8.31 3.86
C PHE A 311 -3.45 7.71 4.24
N GLY A 312 -3.58 6.42 3.99
CA GLY A 312 -4.76 5.63 4.34
C GLY A 312 -4.68 5.10 5.76
N TYR A 313 -5.80 5.14 6.50
CA TYR A 313 -5.89 4.65 7.89
C TYR A 313 -7.12 3.75 8.08
N GLY A 314 -6.94 2.55 8.66
CA GLY A 314 -8.05 1.67 9.06
C GLY A 314 -9.01 1.24 7.93
N MET A 315 -8.51 1.19 6.69
CA MET A 315 -9.25 0.91 5.44
C MET A 315 -9.28 -0.59 5.10
N GLY A 316 -10.03 -0.90 4.04
CA GLY A 316 -9.97 -2.15 3.27
C GLY A 316 -9.63 -1.88 1.80
N ASN A 317 -9.23 -2.92 1.07
CA ASN A 317 -8.39 -2.83 -0.14
C ASN A 317 -9.01 -2.13 -1.37
N TYR A 318 -10.34 -2.02 -1.48
CA TYR A 318 -11.00 -1.41 -2.64
C TYR A 318 -10.65 0.09 -2.78
N LYS A 319 -10.55 0.78 -1.64
CA LYS A 319 -10.38 2.23 -1.55
C LYS A 319 -8.94 2.68 -1.85
N ASP A 320 -7.98 1.79 -1.71
CA ASP A 320 -6.56 2.03 -1.97
C ASP A 320 -6.30 2.46 -3.42
N SER A 321 -6.94 1.81 -4.39
CA SER A 321 -6.66 2.08 -5.81
C SER A 321 -7.02 3.51 -6.24
N THR A 322 -8.09 4.09 -5.67
CA THR A 322 -8.47 5.48 -5.93
C THR A 322 -7.50 6.43 -5.24
N LEU A 323 -7.23 6.23 -3.95
CA LEU A 323 -6.31 7.09 -3.19
C LEU A 323 -4.90 7.12 -3.78
N GLN A 324 -4.44 5.98 -4.26
CA GLN A 324 -3.19 5.87 -4.97
C GLN A 324 -3.16 6.73 -6.22
N LYS A 325 -4.16 6.59 -7.11
CA LYS A 325 -4.26 7.44 -8.32
C LYS A 325 -4.25 8.93 -7.99
N LEU A 326 -4.82 9.34 -6.85
CA LEU A 326 -4.79 10.74 -6.41
C LEU A 326 -3.38 11.19 -6.02
N ALA A 327 -2.63 10.35 -5.29
CA ALA A 327 -1.24 10.62 -4.95
C ALA A 327 -0.35 10.70 -6.20
N ASP A 328 -0.48 9.73 -7.11
CA ASP A 328 0.26 9.67 -8.37
C ASP A 328 0.01 10.94 -9.21
N SER A 329 -1.26 11.33 -9.34
CA SER A 329 -1.67 12.54 -10.06
C SER A 329 -1.16 13.83 -9.42
N GLY A 330 -0.80 13.78 -8.14
CA GLY A 330 -0.35 14.91 -7.34
C GLY A 330 1.16 15.00 -7.15
N ASN A 331 1.96 14.19 -7.86
CA ASN A 331 3.41 14.07 -7.67
C ASN A 331 3.78 13.80 -6.20
N GLY A 332 3.06 12.86 -5.58
CA GLY A 332 3.34 12.43 -4.23
C GLY A 332 3.11 10.95 -4.02
N ASN A 333 3.14 10.54 -2.75
CA ASN A 333 3.19 9.13 -2.39
C ASN A 333 1.91 8.70 -1.71
N TYR A 334 1.54 7.45 -1.96
CA TYR A 334 0.51 6.74 -1.22
C TYR A 334 1.15 5.81 -0.19
N ALA A 335 0.63 5.81 1.04
CA ALA A 335 0.99 4.81 2.04
C ALA A 335 -0.24 4.39 2.86
N TYR A 336 -0.34 3.11 3.18
CA TYR A 336 -1.33 2.60 4.11
C TYR A 336 -0.71 2.44 5.51
N ILE A 337 -1.23 3.18 6.48
CA ILE A 337 -0.71 3.25 7.84
C ILE A 337 -1.63 2.43 8.76
N ASP A 338 -1.23 1.19 9.02
CA ASP A 338 -1.92 0.24 9.91
C ASP A 338 -1.31 0.21 11.33
N THR A 339 -0.06 0.65 11.49
CA THR A 339 0.64 0.65 12.77
C THR A 339 1.41 1.95 13.02
N LEU A 340 1.77 2.21 14.29
CA LEU A 340 2.63 3.34 14.63
C LEU A 340 4.05 3.19 14.06
N LEU A 341 4.50 1.94 13.87
CA LEU A 341 5.80 1.65 13.25
C LEU A 341 5.77 2.05 11.76
N GLU A 342 4.68 1.74 11.05
CA GLU A 342 4.46 2.20 9.68
C GLU A 342 4.40 3.73 9.60
N ALA A 343 3.68 4.36 10.53
CA ALA A 343 3.62 5.82 10.61
C ALA A 343 5.02 6.43 10.80
N LYS A 344 5.83 5.86 11.69
CA LYS A 344 7.20 6.32 11.96
C LYS A 344 8.08 6.17 10.71
N LYS A 345 7.96 5.06 9.99
CA LYS A 345 8.67 4.83 8.74
C LYS A 345 8.40 5.95 7.74
N HIS A 346 7.14 6.21 7.38
CA HIS A 346 6.80 7.18 6.33
C HIS A 346 6.94 8.65 6.76
N LEU A 347 6.59 8.99 8.00
CA LEU A 347 6.53 10.37 8.48
C LEU A 347 7.78 10.85 9.20
N VAL A 348 8.69 9.96 9.60
CA VAL A 348 9.90 10.33 10.36
C VAL A 348 11.15 9.82 9.67
N GLU A 349 11.27 8.52 9.45
CA GLU A 349 12.50 7.90 8.93
C GLU A 349 12.68 8.14 7.42
N GLN A 350 11.59 8.05 6.66
CA GLN A 350 11.55 8.19 5.19
C GLN A 350 10.83 9.47 4.75
N VAL A 351 10.77 10.48 5.62
CA VAL A 351 10.11 11.75 5.28
C VAL A 351 10.82 12.48 4.14
N GLY A 352 12.13 12.26 3.95
CA GLY A 352 12.89 12.76 2.81
C GLY A 352 12.43 12.13 1.50
N ALA A 353 12.27 10.81 1.49
CA ALA A 353 11.75 10.06 0.35
C ALA A 353 10.32 10.49 0.00
N THR A 354 9.48 10.70 1.02
CA THR A 354 8.08 11.06 0.81
C THR A 354 7.88 12.51 0.34
N LEU A 355 8.76 13.42 0.72
CA LEU A 355 8.54 14.85 0.52
C LEU A 355 9.41 15.47 -0.57
N VAL A 356 10.59 14.92 -0.84
CA VAL A 356 11.61 15.52 -1.70
C VAL A 356 11.93 14.60 -2.87
N ALA A 357 11.27 14.81 -4.01
CA ALA A 357 11.63 14.14 -5.26
C ALA A 357 13.05 14.54 -5.72
N VAL A 358 13.86 13.57 -6.10
CA VAL A 358 15.20 13.77 -6.68
C VAL A 358 15.29 13.32 -8.14
N ALA A 359 14.34 12.51 -8.60
CA ALA A 359 14.20 12.13 -9.99
C ALA A 359 12.72 11.89 -10.34
N LYS A 360 12.35 12.17 -11.59
CA LYS A 360 11.02 11.98 -12.17
C LYS A 360 11.06 11.05 -13.37
N ASP A 361 9.92 10.51 -13.77
CA ASP A 361 9.77 9.65 -14.94
C ASP A 361 10.78 8.51 -14.95
N VAL A 362 10.97 7.87 -13.80
CA VAL A 362 12.02 6.86 -13.64
C VAL A 362 11.56 5.54 -14.27
N LYS A 363 12.25 5.18 -15.35
CA LYS A 363 11.98 4.00 -16.17
C LYS A 363 13.20 3.10 -16.17
N ILE A 364 12.95 1.81 -16.04
CA ILE A 364 13.98 0.77 -16.02
C ILE A 364 13.75 -0.11 -17.25
N GLN A 365 14.79 -0.29 -18.05
CA GLN A 365 14.82 -1.24 -19.16
C GLN A 365 15.98 -2.21 -18.96
N VAL A 366 15.67 -3.49 -18.99
CA VAL A 366 16.64 -4.58 -18.85
C VAL A 366 16.75 -5.30 -20.18
N GLU A 367 17.98 -5.46 -20.65
CA GLU A 367 18.32 -6.19 -21.86
C GLU A 367 19.08 -7.47 -21.49
N PHE A 368 18.54 -8.62 -21.89
CA PHE A 368 19.09 -9.93 -21.54
C PHE A 368 19.98 -10.48 -22.66
N ASN A 369 21.17 -10.98 -22.31
CA ASN A 369 22.05 -11.61 -23.28
C ASN A 369 21.56 -13.05 -23.60
N PRO A 370 21.12 -13.36 -24.83
CA PRO A 370 20.63 -14.70 -25.20
C PRO A 370 21.70 -15.80 -25.08
N ALA A 371 22.99 -15.44 -25.07
CA ALA A 371 24.07 -16.40 -24.87
C ALA A 371 24.19 -16.88 -23.41
N LYS A 372 23.64 -16.12 -22.45
CA LYS A 372 23.71 -16.43 -21.01
C LYS A 372 22.35 -16.78 -20.42
N VAL A 373 21.29 -16.13 -20.90
CA VAL A 373 19.93 -16.27 -20.38
C VAL A 373 19.04 -16.77 -21.51
N SER A 374 18.39 -17.91 -21.28
CA SER A 374 17.45 -18.47 -22.25
C SER A 374 16.05 -17.89 -22.08
N SER A 375 15.60 -17.72 -20.83
CA SER A 375 14.30 -17.14 -20.47
C SER A 375 14.40 -16.34 -19.18
N TYR A 376 13.49 -15.40 -18.98
CA TYR A 376 13.40 -14.61 -17.76
C TYR A 376 11.94 -14.34 -17.38
N ARG A 377 11.73 -13.94 -16.13
CA ARG A 377 10.44 -13.49 -15.58
C ARG A 377 10.69 -12.36 -14.59
N LEU A 378 9.99 -11.24 -14.74
CA LEU A 378 9.98 -10.17 -13.73
C LEU A 378 9.06 -10.60 -12.58
N ILE A 379 9.56 -10.61 -11.34
CA ILE A 379 8.77 -10.99 -10.17
C ILE A 379 8.05 -9.74 -9.63
N GLY A 380 6.71 -9.75 -9.68
CA GLY A 380 5.88 -8.58 -9.35
C GLY A 380 5.85 -7.55 -10.49
N TYR A 381 5.49 -6.30 -10.17
CA TYR A 381 5.43 -5.17 -11.12
C TYR A 381 4.42 -5.35 -12.28
N GLU A 382 3.46 -6.25 -12.17
CA GLU A 382 2.50 -6.53 -13.24
C GLU A 382 1.71 -5.28 -13.66
N LYS A 383 1.48 -4.34 -12.72
CA LYS A 383 0.80 -3.06 -12.98
C LYS A 383 1.72 -1.94 -13.49
N ARG A 384 3.04 -2.17 -13.50
CA ARG A 384 4.08 -1.16 -13.82
C ARG A 384 4.84 -1.46 -15.10
N LEU A 385 4.48 -2.54 -15.80
CA LEU A 385 5.01 -2.84 -17.13
C LEU A 385 4.75 -1.67 -18.09
N LEU A 386 5.76 -1.34 -18.86
CA LEU A 386 5.72 -0.35 -19.93
C LEU A 386 6.02 -1.05 -21.26
N ASN A 387 5.61 -0.44 -22.37
CA ASN A 387 6.06 -0.92 -23.67
C ASN A 387 7.55 -0.53 -23.86
N ASP A 388 8.28 -1.24 -24.72
CA ASP A 388 9.71 -0.95 -24.89
C ASP A 388 9.96 0.43 -25.52
N GLU A 389 9.04 0.91 -26.37
CA GLU A 389 9.07 2.25 -26.94
C GLU A 389 8.84 3.36 -25.90
N ASP A 390 8.13 3.07 -24.80
CA ASP A 390 7.85 4.03 -23.73
C ASP A 390 9.13 4.45 -23.00
N PHE A 391 10.18 3.60 -23.04
CA PHE A 391 11.47 3.88 -22.42
C PHE A 391 12.07 5.18 -22.92
N ASN A 392 12.07 5.41 -24.24
CA ASN A 392 12.65 6.62 -24.86
C ASN A 392 11.62 7.75 -25.05
N ASN A 393 10.35 7.53 -24.69
CA ASN A 393 9.30 8.52 -24.83
C ASN A 393 9.26 9.45 -23.60
N ASP A 394 9.80 10.66 -23.71
CA ASP A 394 9.80 11.62 -22.61
C ASP A 394 8.38 12.06 -22.21
N ASP A 395 7.35 11.93 -23.06
CA ASP A 395 5.97 12.28 -22.69
C ASP A 395 5.29 11.20 -21.82
N LYS A 396 5.91 10.02 -21.74
CA LYS A 396 5.40 8.94 -20.89
C LYS A 396 5.83 9.18 -19.45
N ASP A 397 4.87 9.56 -18.63
CA ASP A 397 4.99 9.63 -17.17
C ASP A 397 5.36 8.26 -16.58
N ALA A 398 6.24 8.29 -15.59
CA ALA A 398 6.68 7.13 -14.82
C ALA A 398 7.02 7.57 -13.39
N GLY A 399 7.02 6.63 -12.45
CA GLY A 399 7.18 6.88 -11.03
C GLY A 399 8.28 7.87 -10.64
N GLU A 400 8.02 8.60 -9.56
CA GLU A 400 8.98 9.51 -8.94
C GLU A 400 9.87 8.78 -7.94
N MET A 401 11.13 9.22 -7.82
CA MET A 401 12.06 8.74 -6.81
C MET A 401 12.37 9.84 -5.80
N GLY A 402 12.02 9.57 -4.54
CA GLY A 402 12.30 10.42 -3.40
C GLY A 402 13.74 10.37 -2.91
N ALA A 403 14.17 11.40 -2.18
CA ALA A 403 15.50 11.47 -1.59
C ALA A 403 15.77 10.30 -0.63
N GLY A 404 16.88 9.58 -0.85
CA GLY A 404 17.27 8.41 -0.07
C GLY A 404 16.39 7.17 -0.31
N HIS A 405 15.33 7.26 -1.12
CA HIS A 405 14.49 6.12 -1.46
C HIS A 405 15.27 5.09 -2.29
N SER A 406 14.89 3.83 -2.17
CA SER A 406 15.41 2.77 -3.03
C SER A 406 14.29 1.93 -3.60
N VAL A 407 14.50 1.49 -4.84
CA VAL A 407 13.60 0.58 -5.54
C VAL A 407 14.37 -0.69 -5.87
N THR A 408 13.78 -1.84 -5.56
CA THR A 408 14.31 -3.16 -5.83
C THR A 408 13.40 -3.91 -6.78
N ALA A 409 13.99 -4.52 -7.80
CA ALA A 409 13.31 -5.44 -8.71
C ALA A 409 14.08 -6.76 -8.77
N LEU A 410 13.33 -7.87 -8.84
CA LEU A 410 13.89 -9.20 -9.01
C LEU A 410 13.46 -9.80 -10.34
N TYR A 411 14.39 -10.41 -11.05
CA TYR A 411 14.11 -11.29 -12.18
C TYR A 411 14.52 -12.71 -11.84
N GLU A 412 13.65 -13.67 -12.16
CA GLU A 412 14.03 -15.07 -12.24
C GLU A 412 14.58 -15.35 -13.64
N LEU A 413 15.76 -15.94 -13.73
CA LEU A 413 16.46 -16.21 -14.98
C LEU A 413 16.69 -17.72 -15.12
N ILE A 414 16.45 -18.23 -16.31
CA ILE A 414 16.83 -19.59 -16.72
C ILE A 414 18.10 -19.48 -17.56
N PRO A 415 19.28 -19.88 -17.03
CA PRO A 415 20.52 -19.82 -17.78
C PRO A 415 20.47 -20.66 -19.06
N THR A 416 21.19 -20.21 -20.08
CA THR A 416 21.47 -21.04 -21.26
C THR A 416 22.46 -22.13 -20.84
N GLU A 417 22.11 -23.41 -21.02
CA GLU A 417 23.04 -24.50 -20.72
C GLU A 417 24.29 -24.37 -21.60
N SER A 418 25.47 -24.23 -20.97
CA SER A 418 26.74 -24.25 -21.68
C SER A 418 27.05 -25.68 -22.14
N GLN A 419 27.21 -25.83 -23.47
CA GLN A 419 27.72 -26.98 -24.24
C GLN A 419 26.68 -27.98 -24.79
N ASN A 420 26.33 -27.81 -26.08
CA ASN A 420 26.82 -28.76 -27.07
C ASN A 420 26.94 -28.11 -28.45
N THR A 421 28.16 -28.15 -28.98
CA THR A 421 28.52 -27.85 -30.36
C THR A 421 27.94 -28.92 -31.28
N ASP A 422 26.65 -28.82 -31.59
CA ASP A 422 26.15 -29.29 -32.87
C ASP A 422 25.10 -28.31 -33.36
N SER A 423 25.51 -27.65 -34.44
CA SER A 423 24.81 -26.60 -35.14
C SER A 423 23.48 -27.09 -35.70
N GLN A 424 22.40 -27.08 -34.90
CA GLN A 424 21.01 -26.75 -35.25
C GLN A 424 20.23 -26.40 -33.96
N ASN A 425 19.82 -25.13 -33.81
CA ASN A 425 19.14 -24.51 -32.66
C ASN A 425 20.00 -24.17 -31.42
N PRO A 426 20.12 -22.88 -31.03
CA PRO A 426 20.60 -22.51 -29.71
C PRO A 426 19.67 -23.11 -28.65
N THR A 427 20.23 -23.97 -27.80
CA THR A 427 19.53 -24.74 -26.77
C THR A 427 18.97 -23.82 -25.69
N LEU A 428 17.64 -23.68 -25.66
CA LEU A 428 16.90 -23.27 -24.47
C LEU A 428 17.29 -24.20 -23.31
N GLY A 429 17.41 -23.69 -22.09
CA GLY A 429 17.61 -24.51 -20.89
C GLY A 429 16.52 -25.59 -20.81
N LYS A 430 16.79 -26.75 -20.19
CA LYS A 430 15.83 -27.88 -20.15
C LYS A 430 14.44 -27.46 -19.65
N ASP A 431 14.38 -26.51 -18.74
CA ASP A 431 13.14 -25.99 -18.16
C ASP A 431 12.38 -25.03 -19.11
N ALA A 432 13.09 -24.35 -20.02
CA ALA A 432 12.50 -23.54 -21.08
C ALA A 432 12.15 -24.36 -22.34
N LYS A 433 12.77 -25.54 -22.50
CA LYS A 433 12.65 -26.40 -23.68
C LYS A 433 11.30 -27.13 -23.67
N GLY A 434 10.33 -26.57 -24.38
CA GLY A 434 8.96 -27.10 -24.51
C GLY A 434 7.86 -26.21 -23.95
N MET A 435 8.22 -25.11 -23.26
CA MET A 435 7.25 -24.10 -22.82
C MET A 435 6.91 -23.10 -23.94
N ILE A 436 7.89 -22.76 -24.79
CA ILE A 436 7.73 -21.77 -25.88
C ILE A 436 8.50 -22.27 -27.11
N ASP A 437 7.84 -22.30 -28.27
CA ASP A 437 8.47 -22.68 -29.53
C ASP A 437 9.49 -21.62 -29.99
N PRO A 438 10.67 -22.03 -30.49
CA PRO A 438 11.63 -21.09 -31.05
C PRO A 438 11.09 -20.45 -32.33
N LEU A 439 11.51 -19.21 -32.60
CA LEU A 439 11.11 -18.50 -33.82
C LEU A 439 11.66 -19.20 -35.07
N LYS A 440 10.75 -19.58 -35.97
CA LYS A 440 11.09 -20.25 -37.24
C LYS A 440 11.94 -19.39 -38.19
N TYR A 441 11.76 -18.07 -38.16
CA TYR A 441 12.33 -17.14 -39.16
C TYR A 441 13.36 -16.16 -38.57
N SER A 442 13.71 -16.30 -37.30
CA SER A 442 14.68 -15.42 -36.63
C SER A 442 15.89 -16.23 -36.18
N GLN A 443 17.09 -15.68 -36.37
CA GLN A 443 18.32 -16.21 -35.79
C GLN A 443 18.90 -15.16 -34.85
N ASN A 444 19.00 -15.49 -33.57
CA ASN A 444 19.75 -14.68 -32.63
C ASN A 444 21.23 -14.91 -32.84
N ILE A 445 21.89 -13.95 -33.48
CA ILE A 445 23.34 -13.92 -33.59
C ILE A 445 23.86 -13.24 -32.33
N ALA A 446 24.37 -14.00 -31.38
CA ALA A 446 25.08 -13.42 -30.25
C ALA A 446 26.30 -12.64 -30.77
N ASN A 447 26.34 -11.34 -30.47
CA ASN A 447 27.48 -10.51 -30.84
C ASN A 447 28.74 -10.99 -30.08
N LYS A 448 29.85 -11.15 -30.81
CA LYS A 448 31.15 -11.51 -30.21
C LYS A 448 31.65 -10.37 -29.32
N GLY A 449 32.29 -10.70 -28.20
CA GLY A 449 32.88 -9.75 -27.25
C GLY A 449 32.03 -9.45 -26.01
N PHE A 450 30.84 -10.03 -25.88
CA PHE A 450 29.94 -9.87 -24.74
C PHE A 450 29.73 -11.18 -23.97
N GLU A 451 30.64 -12.16 -24.11
CA GLU A 451 30.51 -13.51 -23.56
C GLU A 451 30.54 -13.55 -22.02
N SER A 452 31.01 -12.48 -21.38
CA SER A 452 31.01 -12.35 -19.92
C SER A 452 29.80 -11.56 -19.38
N GLU A 453 28.97 -11.00 -20.25
CA GLU A 453 27.86 -10.11 -19.87
C GLU A 453 26.54 -10.89 -19.81
N TRP A 454 25.82 -10.77 -18.69
CA TRP A 454 24.53 -11.44 -18.49
C TRP A 454 23.38 -10.55 -18.91
N VAL A 455 23.38 -9.30 -18.44
CA VAL A 455 22.33 -8.31 -18.70
C VAL A 455 22.91 -6.89 -18.75
N SER A 456 22.26 -6.00 -19.50
CA SER A 456 22.44 -4.55 -19.38
C SER A 456 21.19 -3.94 -18.74
N VAL A 457 21.36 -3.18 -17.67
CA VAL A 457 20.31 -2.46 -16.97
C VAL A 457 20.45 -0.98 -17.28
N LYS A 458 19.41 -0.40 -17.89
CA LYS A 458 19.34 1.00 -18.27
C LYS A 458 18.26 1.70 -17.46
N VAL A 459 18.57 2.85 -16.90
CA VAL A 459 17.62 3.69 -16.16
C VAL A 459 17.53 5.05 -16.84
N ARG A 460 16.32 5.44 -17.21
CA ARG A 460 16.01 6.79 -17.66
C ARG A 460 15.29 7.55 -16.57
N TYR A 461 15.60 8.83 -16.44
CA TYR A 461 14.96 9.72 -15.48
C TYR A 461 15.05 11.17 -15.95
N LYS A 462 14.21 12.04 -15.39
CA LYS A 462 14.29 13.51 -15.51
C LYS A 462 14.62 14.16 -14.18
N GLU A 463 15.23 15.34 -14.25
CA GLU A 463 15.41 16.16 -13.06
C GLU A 463 14.05 16.71 -12.58
N PRO A 464 13.82 16.83 -11.26
CA PRO A 464 12.60 17.45 -10.74
C PRO A 464 12.43 18.89 -11.22
N SER A 465 11.20 19.22 -11.65
CA SER A 465 10.81 20.52 -12.23
C SER A 465 11.02 21.74 -11.32
N ASN A 466 11.32 21.54 -10.03
CA ASN A 466 11.61 22.60 -9.06
C ASN A 466 13.10 22.98 -8.98
N LEU A 467 13.96 22.37 -9.79
CA LEU A 467 15.36 22.77 -9.97
C LEU A 467 15.47 23.84 -11.05
N ALA A 468 16.30 24.86 -10.81
CA ALA A 468 16.40 26.07 -11.66
C ALA A 468 16.85 25.81 -13.12
N ASN A 469 17.28 24.59 -13.44
CA ASN A 469 17.72 24.15 -14.77
C ASN A 469 17.11 22.80 -15.19
N ALA A 470 15.94 22.42 -14.63
CA ALA A 470 15.32 21.14 -14.93
C ALA A 470 15.17 20.97 -16.46
N GLN A 471 15.91 20.02 -17.03
CA GLN A 471 15.82 19.70 -18.44
C GLN A 471 14.56 18.87 -18.67
N GLU A 472 13.77 19.20 -19.69
CA GLU A 472 12.62 18.40 -20.08
C GLU A 472 13.03 17.02 -20.65
N LYS A 473 14.29 16.90 -21.09
CA LYS A 473 14.83 15.68 -21.70
C LYS A 473 15.34 14.70 -20.65
N SER A 474 15.04 13.42 -20.82
CA SER A 474 15.55 12.38 -19.93
C SER A 474 17.07 12.16 -20.05
N MET A 475 17.67 11.85 -18.91
CA MET A 475 19.05 11.39 -18.75
C MET A 475 19.07 9.86 -18.69
N LEU A 476 20.20 9.25 -19.06
CA LEU A 476 20.38 7.80 -19.11
C LEU A 476 21.53 7.37 -18.19
N LEU A 477 21.27 6.36 -17.37
CA LEU A 477 22.26 5.59 -16.62
C LEU A 477 22.27 4.16 -17.13
N GLU A 478 23.43 3.53 -17.11
CA GLU A 478 23.60 2.15 -17.56
C GLU A 478 24.56 1.39 -16.64
N LYS A 479 24.19 0.15 -16.32
CA LYS A 479 25.02 -0.82 -15.58
C LYS A 479 24.93 -2.16 -16.28
N VAL A 480 26.09 -2.67 -16.68
CA VAL A 480 26.23 -4.03 -17.21
C VAL A 480 26.59 -4.98 -16.08
N VAL A 481 25.85 -6.08 -15.98
CA VAL A 481 26.10 -7.19 -15.06
C VAL A 481 26.94 -8.23 -15.77
N ARG A 482 28.11 -8.53 -15.19
CA ARG A 482 29.08 -9.47 -15.75
C ARG A 482 29.17 -10.73 -14.89
N GLU A 483 29.91 -11.72 -15.40
CA GLU A 483 30.21 -12.95 -14.66
C GLU A 483 30.82 -12.67 -13.26
N SER A 484 31.57 -11.57 -13.10
CA SER A 484 32.11 -11.14 -11.80
C SER A 484 31.06 -10.63 -10.81
N ASP A 485 29.87 -10.25 -11.29
CA ASP A 485 28.73 -9.80 -10.50
C ASP A 485 27.79 -10.98 -10.16
N VAL A 486 28.12 -12.20 -10.61
CA VAL A 486 27.42 -13.44 -10.29
C VAL A 486 28.08 -14.10 -9.09
N SER A 487 27.27 -14.44 -8.11
CA SER A 487 27.70 -15.22 -6.95
C SER A 487 26.76 -16.41 -6.76
N LYS A 488 27.13 -17.37 -5.92
CA LYS A 488 26.24 -18.49 -5.60
C LYS A 488 25.13 -18.03 -4.65
N ASP A 489 25.53 -17.49 -3.49
CA ASP A 489 24.63 -17.24 -2.37
C ASP A 489 24.11 -15.79 -2.30
N GLY A 490 24.62 -14.87 -3.13
CA GLY A 490 24.26 -13.46 -3.07
C GLY A 490 24.75 -12.72 -1.83
N SER A 491 24.39 -11.44 -1.72
CA SER A 491 24.53 -10.66 -0.49
C SER A 491 23.47 -11.06 0.55
N ALA A 492 23.61 -10.60 1.79
CA ALA A 492 22.56 -10.80 2.80
C ALA A 492 21.23 -10.11 2.39
N ASP A 493 21.33 -8.95 1.74
CA ASP A 493 20.20 -8.22 1.16
C ASP A 493 19.53 -8.99 0.02
N MET A 494 20.31 -9.64 -0.84
CA MET A 494 19.79 -10.50 -1.91
C MET A 494 19.06 -11.73 -1.35
N ARG A 495 19.60 -12.37 -0.30
CA ARG A 495 18.91 -13.49 0.37
C ARG A 495 17.63 -13.03 1.05
N PHE A 496 17.64 -11.88 1.70
CA PHE A 496 16.44 -11.30 2.29
C PHE A 496 15.38 -10.97 1.23
N ALA A 497 15.77 -10.34 0.12
CA ALA A 497 14.89 -10.05 -1.01
C ALA A 497 14.24 -11.31 -1.59
N GLN A 498 15.00 -12.39 -1.77
CA GLN A 498 14.47 -13.68 -2.21
C GLN A 498 13.48 -14.28 -1.19
N CYS A 499 13.75 -14.19 0.11
CA CYS A 499 12.81 -14.63 1.15
C CYS A 499 11.47 -13.89 1.08
N VAL A 500 11.49 -12.58 0.81
CA VAL A 500 10.27 -11.78 0.63
C VAL A 500 9.52 -12.19 -0.64
N ALA A 501 10.24 -12.46 -1.73
CA ALA A 501 9.65 -12.96 -2.97
C ALA A 501 9.01 -14.36 -2.79
N GLU A 502 9.72 -15.30 -2.17
CA GLU A 502 9.19 -16.62 -1.82
C GLU A 502 7.95 -16.51 -0.95
N PHE A 503 7.95 -15.62 0.05
CA PHE A 503 6.79 -15.37 0.89
C PHE A 503 5.58 -14.89 0.08
N GLY A 504 5.79 -13.92 -0.83
CA GLY A 504 4.74 -13.46 -1.74
C GLY A 504 4.21 -14.57 -2.65
N MET A 505 5.10 -15.37 -3.24
CA MET A 505 4.72 -16.53 -4.06
C MET A 505 3.94 -17.59 -3.28
N LEU A 506 4.27 -17.83 -2.01
CA LEU A 506 3.51 -18.74 -1.13
C LEU A 506 2.11 -18.20 -0.81
N LEU A 507 1.99 -16.90 -0.51
CA LEU A 507 0.69 -16.28 -0.24
C LEU A 507 -0.23 -16.29 -1.47
N LEU A 508 0.35 -16.15 -2.67
CA LEU A 508 -0.37 -16.24 -3.93
C LEU A 508 -0.70 -17.67 -4.34
N ASP A 509 -0.09 -18.67 -3.69
CA ASP A 509 -0.08 -20.05 -4.18
C ASP A 509 0.37 -20.10 -5.66
N SER A 510 1.50 -19.44 -5.91
CA SER A 510 2.07 -19.23 -7.24
C SER A 510 2.44 -20.55 -7.92
N GLU A 511 2.24 -20.64 -9.23
CA GLU A 511 2.74 -21.74 -10.06
C GLU A 511 4.28 -21.76 -10.16
N TYR A 512 4.93 -20.63 -9.86
CA TYR A 512 6.37 -20.43 -9.94
C TYR A 512 7.08 -20.56 -8.59
N LYS A 513 6.36 -20.86 -7.50
CA LYS A 513 6.94 -20.97 -6.15
C LYS A 513 8.00 -22.07 -6.01
N GLY A 514 8.18 -22.94 -7.01
CA GLY A 514 9.20 -23.98 -7.01
C GLY A 514 9.14 -24.85 -5.75
N ASN A 515 10.25 -24.95 -5.03
CA ASN A 515 10.33 -25.65 -3.74
C ASN A 515 10.22 -24.71 -2.52
N ALA A 516 9.81 -23.46 -2.71
CA ALA A 516 9.68 -22.48 -1.62
C ALA A 516 8.77 -23.03 -0.51
N SER A 517 9.14 -22.74 0.73
CA SER A 517 8.37 -23.12 1.91
C SER A 517 8.56 -22.10 3.03
N TYR A 518 7.58 -21.97 3.91
CA TYR A 518 7.74 -21.10 5.08
C TYR A 518 8.92 -21.52 5.96
N GLU A 519 9.23 -22.83 6.03
CA GLU A 519 10.38 -23.35 6.79
C GLU A 519 11.72 -22.93 6.18
N SER A 520 11.87 -23.04 4.84
CA SER A 520 13.10 -22.59 4.16
C SER A 520 13.31 -21.10 4.31
N ILE A 521 12.25 -20.29 4.20
CA ILE A 521 12.30 -18.84 4.42
C ILE A 521 12.80 -18.53 5.84
N LEU A 522 12.17 -19.11 6.87
CA LEU A 522 12.54 -18.85 8.27
C LEU A 522 14.00 -19.22 8.56
N LYS A 523 14.48 -20.34 8.00
CA LYS A 523 15.88 -20.76 8.14
C LYS A 523 16.87 -19.74 7.56
N VAL A 524 16.57 -19.19 6.38
CA VAL A 524 17.44 -18.17 5.76
C VAL A 524 17.38 -16.85 6.52
N LEU A 525 16.20 -16.45 7.00
CA LEU A 525 16.04 -15.20 7.78
C LEU A 525 16.80 -15.21 9.12
N GLU A 526 17.08 -16.38 9.69
CA GLU A 526 17.89 -16.57 10.89
C GLU A 526 19.41 -16.46 10.63
N GLU A 527 19.84 -16.47 9.37
CA GLU A 527 21.26 -16.32 9.03
C GLU A 527 21.79 -14.95 9.43
N LYS A 528 23.06 -14.92 9.83
CA LYS A 528 23.72 -13.71 10.31
C LYS A 528 23.70 -12.61 9.23
N GLY A 529 23.09 -11.48 9.56
CA GLY A 529 23.06 -10.28 8.72
C GLY A 529 21.91 -10.23 7.71
N VAL A 530 21.07 -11.27 7.59
CA VAL A 530 19.90 -11.25 6.70
C VAL A 530 18.78 -10.39 7.26
N SER A 531 18.50 -10.53 8.57
CA SER A 531 17.47 -9.76 9.29
C SER A 531 18.10 -8.84 10.35
N ASP A 532 18.76 -7.77 9.91
CA ASP A 532 19.58 -6.89 10.74
C ASP A 532 18.81 -5.74 11.40
N ASP A 533 17.73 -5.25 10.78
CA ASP A 533 16.88 -4.18 11.31
C ASP A 533 15.58 -4.67 12.00
N VAL A 534 14.83 -3.72 12.59
CA VAL A 534 13.59 -4.01 13.33
C VAL A 534 12.45 -4.49 12.43
N TYR A 535 12.34 -3.96 11.21
CA TYR A 535 11.30 -4.31 10.25
C TYR A 535 11.53 -5.71 9.68
N ARG A 536 12.79 -6.05 9.32
CA ARG A 536 13.15 -7.41 8.88
C ARG A 536 12.96 -8.44 9.99
N LYS A 537 13.18 -8.07 11.26
CA LYS A 537 12.88 -8.95 12.41
C LYS A 537 11.38 -9.16 12.64
N GLU A 538 10.57 -8.12 12.47
CA GLU A 538 9.10 -8.25 12.50
C GLU A 538 8.62 -9.23 11.41
N PHE A 539 9.21 -9.16 10.22
CA PHE A 539 8.89 -10.03 9.09
C PHE A 539 9.04 -11.52 9.42
N ILE A 540 10.04 -11.92 10.21
CA ILE A 540 10.18 -13.32 10.69
C ILE A 540 8.90 -13.78 11.41
N GLY A 541 8.38 -12.93 12.32
CA GLY A 541 7.15 -13.21 13.05
C GLY A 541 5.94 -13.34 12.12
N LEU A 542 5.90 -12.50 11.08
CA LEU A 542 4.85 -12.52 10.07
C LEU A 542 4.86 -13.82 9.24
N VAL A 543 6.03 -14.23 8.74
CA VAL A 543 6.22 -15.51 8.02
C VAL A 543 5.79 -16.69 8.88
N ALA A 544 6.20 -16.70 10.16
CA ALA A 544 5.82 -17.77 11.09
C ALA A 544 4.31 -17.81 11.35
N LYS A 545 3.62 -16.66 11.44
CA LYS A 545 2.15 -16.60 11.58
C LYS A 545 1.45 -17.09 10.32
N ALA A 546 1.86 -16.61 9.15
CA ALA A 546 1.31 -17.04 7.87
C ALA A 546 1.40 -18.55 7.66
N SER A 547 2.53 -19.16 8.04
CA SER A 547 2.73 -20.62 8.01
C SER A 547 1.65 -21.41 8.76
N ARG A 548 1.15 -20.86 9.88
CA ARG A 548 0.08 -21.49 10.68
C ARG A 548 -1.32 -21.23 10.14
N LEU A 549 -1.51 -20.13 9.42
CA LEU A 549 -2.78 -19.74 8.81
C LEU A 549 -2.98 -20.34 7.41
N SER A 550 -1.89 -20.76 6.76
CA SER A 550 -1.89 -21.25 5.40
C SER A 550 -2.90 -22.40 5.22
N PRO A 551 -3.76 -22.35 4.20
CA PRO A 551 -4.71 -23.42 3.92
C PRO A 551 -3.96 -24.73 3.74
N LYS A 552 -4.35 -25.77 4.50
CA LYS A 552 -3.79 -27.10 4.26
C LYS A 552 -4.27 -27.62 2.90
N PRO A 553 -3.41 -28.28 2.11
CA PRO A 553 -3.85 -28.89 0.86
C PRO A 553 -5.01 -29.84 1.15
N SER A 554 -6.13 -29.65 0.46
CA SER A 554 -7.24 -30.60 0.44
C SER A 554 -6.71 -31.91 -0.16
N HIS A 555 -6.68 -32.97 0.65
CA HIS A 555 -6.28 -34.31 0.24
C HIS A 555 -7.25 -34.96 -0.75
#